data_AF-A0A1E3LI07-F1
#
_entry.id   AF-A0A1E3LI07-F1
#
_cell.length_a   1.000
_cell.length_b   1.000
_cell.length_c   1.000
_cell.angle_alpha   90.00
_cell.angle_beta   90.00
_cell.angle_gamma   90.00
#
_symmetry.space_group_name_H-M   'P 1'
#
loop_
_entity.id
_entity.type
_entity.pdbx_description
1 polymer ?
#
loop_
_entity_poly.entity_id
_entity_poly.type
_entity_poly.pdbx_seq_one_letter_code
_entity_poly.pdbx_strand_id
1 'polypeptide(L)'
;MTDADPSGAAASGRFEALALPHLDAAYNLARWLSGSASDADDIVQEAYLRALRFFDGFRGENARAWLLAIVRNTWLTEWRRRSDAADGTPFDESTHGLHGEGHLPGWDDAAPGDPEMLAVRRDECALVRDALATLPVVYREVLVLREMEDMSYREIETIVGVPAGTVMSRLARGRQMLAAAVLAARATRGGQETPTSGDARSTSAQVTPLARHTRLPLDGTRRGGRDE
;
A
#
# COMPACT_ATOMS: atom_id res chain seq x y z
N MET A 1 1.39 -9.70 -49.65
CA MET A 1 2.86 -9.88 -49.60
C MET A 1 3.39 -8.67 -48.85
N THR A 2 3.27 -8.73 -47.53
CA THR A 2 3.74 -7.67 -46.63
C THR A 2 5.11 -8.14 -46.17
N ASP A 3 6.15 -7.48 -46.66
CA ASP A 3 7.53 -7.72 -46.24
C ASP A 3 7.60 -7.27 -44.77
N ALA A 4 7.52 -8.23 -43.85
CA ALA A 4 7.75 -7.96 -42.44
C ALA A 4 9.25 -7.70 -42.28
N ASP A 5 9.61 -6.44 -41.99
CA ASP A 5 10.99 -6.05 -41.75
C ASP A 5 11.61 -6.98 -40.69
N PRO A 6 12.63 -7.79 -41.03
CA PRO A 6 13.25 -8.73 -40.10
C PRO A 6 13.90 -8.01 -38.91
N SER A 7 14.24 -6.72 -39.05
CA SER A 7 14.73 -5.87 -37.96
C SER A 7 13.64 -5.62 -36.89
N GLY A 8 12.40 -5.37 -37.32
CA GLY A 8 11.26 -5.14 -36.42
C GLY A 8 10.85 -6.40 -35.66
N ALA A 9 10.93 -7.56 -36.30
CA ALA A 9 10.67 -8.86 -35.66
C ALA A 9 11.73 -9.18 -34.60
N ALA A 10 13.01 -8.90 -34.88
CA ALA A 10 14.11 -9.09 -33.92
C ALA A 10 14.02 -8.11 -32.73
N ALA A 11 13.65 -6.85 -32.97
CA ALA A 11 13.43 -5.86 -31.91
C ALA A 11 12.25 -6.26 -31.00
N SER A 12 11.16 -6.76 -31.58
CA SER A 12 10.00 -7.28 -30.84
C SER A 12 10.36 -8.48 -29.98
N GLY A 13 11.11 -9.46 -30.52
CA GLY A 13 11.59 -10.60 -29.74
C GLY A 13 12.55 -10.21 -28.61
N ARG A 14 13.40 -9.19 -28.81
CA ARG A 14 14.26 -8.65 -27.76
C ARG A 14 13.46 -7.96 -26.65
N PHE A 15 12.40 -7.23 -27.01
CA PHE A 15 11.50 -6.62 -26.04
C PHE A 15 10.80 -7.67 -25.18
N GLU A 16 10.18 -8.66 -25.82
CA GLU A 16 9.47 -9.73 -25.12
C GLU A 16 10.37 -10.45 -24.12
N ALA A 17 11.59 -10.82 -24.54
CA ALA A 17 12.56 -11.50 -23.69
C ALA A 17 13.00 -10.70 -22.45
N LEU A 18 12.99 -9.36 -22.53
CA LEU A 18 13.41 -8.48 -21.44
C LEU A 18 12.23 -7.97 -20.60
N ALA A 19 11.03 -7.87 -21.18
CA ALA A 19 9.88 -7.27 -20.52
C ALA A 19 8.94 -8.29 -19.89
N LEU A 20 8.58 -9.36 -20.61
CA LEU A 20 7.61 -10.35 -20.11
C LEU A 20 8.00 -11.03 -18.80
N PRO A 21 9.28 -11.31 -18.49
CA PRO A 21 9.67 -11.84 -17.18
C PRO A 21 9.33 -10.92 -15.99
N HIS A 22 8.92 -9.67 -16.25
CA HIS A 22 8.61 -8.68 -15.23
C HIS A 22 7.13 -8.29 -15.22
N LEU A 23 6.26 -9.04 -15.90
CA LEU A 23 4.83 -8.77 -15.98
C LEU A 23 4.14 -8.91 -14.62
N ASP A 24 4.46 -9.97 -13.87
CA ASP A 24 3.89 -10.19 -12.54
C ASP A 24 4.27 -9.06 -11.58
N ALA A 25 5.54 -8.67 -11.57
CA ALA A 25 6.04 -7.54 -10.78
C ALA A 25 5.33 -6.22 -11.15
N ALA A 26 5.13 -5.98 -12.45
CA ALA A 26 4.42 -4.81 -12.96
C ALA A 26 2.96 -4.80 -12.50
N TYR A 27 2.28 -5.93 -12.61
CA TYR A 27 0.90 -6.08 -12.17
C TYR A 27 0.75 -5.94 -10.66
N ASN A 28 1.63 -6.55 -9.87
CA ASN A 28 1.65 -6.43 -8.42
C ASN A 28 1.79 -4.97 -7.98
N LEU A 29 2.74 -4.24 -8.57
CA LEU A 29 2.93 -2.82 -8.28
C LEU A 29 1.68 -2.01 -8.67
N ALA A 30 1.14 -2.20 -9.87
CA ALA A 30 -0.06 -1.51 -10.34
C ALA A 30 -1.27 -1.81 -9.45
N ARG A 31 -1.45 -3.06 -9.02
CA ARG A 31 -2.51 -3.50 -8.11
C ARG A 31 -2.43 -2.80 -6.77
N TRP A 32 -1.23 -2.71 -6.19
CA TRP A 32 -0.98 -2.03 -4.92
C TRP A 32 -1.21 -0.52 -4.96
N LEU A 33 -0.80 0.11 -6.06
CA LEU A 33 -0.93 1.55 -6.25
C LEU A 33 -2.39 1.95 -6.52
N SER A 34 -3.09 1.18 -7.35
CA SER A 34 -4.44 1.54 -7.81
C SER A 34 -5.56 1.15 -6.86
N GLY A 35 -5.40 0.12 -6.02
CA GLY A 35 -6.55 -0.37 -5.24
C GLY A 35 -7.48 -1.29 -6.03
N SER A 36 -7.43 -1.31 -7.37
CA SER A 36 -8.38 -2.01 -8.25
C SER A 36 -7.68 -2.98 -9.21
N ALA A 37 -8.28 -4.15 -9.44
CA ALA A 37 -7.75 -5.13 -10.41
C ALA A 37 -7.91 -4.62 -11.85
N SER A 38 -9.08 -4.05 -12.16
CA SER A 38 -9.34 -3.46 -13.49
C SER A 38 -8.40 -2.30 -13.78
N ASP A 39 -8.16 -1.41 -12.81
CA ASP A 39 -7.21 -0.31 -13.02
C ASP A 39 -5.78 -0.85 -13.16
N ALA A 40 -5.41 -1.91 -12.45
CA ALA A 40 -4.10 -2.52 -12.57
C ALA A 40 -3.86 -3.10 -13.98
N ASP A 41 -4.83 -3.81 -14.54
CA ASP A 41 -4.77 -4.32 -15.91
C ASP A 41 -4.56 -3.17 -16.92
N ASP A 42 -5.34 -2.10 -16.79
CA ASP A 42 -5.24 -0.93 -17.68
C ASP A 42 -3.87 -0.23 -17.57
N ILE A 43 -3.38 -0.05 -16.33
CA ILE A 43 -2.07 0.55 -16.07
C ILE A 43 -0.95 -0.29 -16.67
N VAL A 44 -0.98 -1.61 -16.48
CA VAL A 44 0.05 -2.52 -17.02
C VAL A 44 0.02 -2.52 -18.54
N GLN A 45 -1.16 -2.61 -19.15
CA GLN A 45 -1.31 -2.56 -20.60
C GLN A 45 -0.72 -1.27 -21.17
N GLU A 46 -1.13 -0.10 -20.65
CA GLU A 46 -0.59 1.17 -21.14
C GLU A 46 0.91 1.31 -20.86
N ALA A 47 1.40 0.81 -19.72
CA ALA A 47 2.82 0.82 -19.40
C ALA A 47 3.64 -0.03 -20.38
N TYR A 48 3.17 -1.23 -20.75
CA TYR A 48 3.85 -2.09 -21.71
C TYR A 48 3.78 -1.53 -23.14
N LEU A 49 2.68 -0.90 -23.52
CA LEU A 49 2.58 -0.17 -24.79
C LEU A 49 3.57 0.99 -24.84
N ARG A 50 3.72 1.76 -23.75
CA ARG A 50 4.74 2.81 -23.63
C ARG A 50 6.15 2.23 -23.71
N ALA A 51 6.41 1.16 -22.96
CA ALA A 51 7.71 0.50 -22.93
C ALA A 51 8.11 0.03 -24.34
N LEU A 52 7.19 -0.61 -25.08
CA LEU A 52 7.42 -1.04 -26.45
C LEU A 52 7.73 0.16 -27.37
N ARG A 53 6.96 1.25 -27.28
CA ARG A 53 7.18 2.47 -28.08
C ARG A 53 8.56 3.11 -27.87
N PHE A 54 9.11 3.03 -26.66
CA PHE A 54 10.38 3.65 -26.30
C PHE A 54 11.54 2.65 -26.17
N PHE A 55 11.32 1.39 -26.52
CA PHE A 55 12.28 0.31 -26.30
C PHE A 55 13.59 0.49 -27.08
N ASP A 56 13.55 1.15 -28.24
CA ASP A 56 14.75 1.40 -29.04
C ASP A 56 15.76 2.32 -28.32
N GLY A 57 15.28 3.15 -27.39
CA GLY A 57 16.13 3.98 -26.53
C GLY A 57 16.73 3.23 -25.35
N PHE A 58 16.25 2.02 -25.04
CA PHE A 58 16.70 1.25 -23.89
C PHE A 58 18.07 0.60 -24.14
N ARG A 59 19.05 0.99 -23.33
CA ARG A 59 20.46 0.63 -23.50
C ARG A 59 20.90 -0.63 -22.74
N GLY A 60 19.97 -1.45 -22.26
CA GLY A 60 20.30 -2.65 -21.49
C GLY A 60 20.60 -2.37 -20.01
N GLU A 61 20.03 -1.30 -19.47
CA GLU A 61 20.02 -1.05 -18.02
C GLU A 61 19.19 -2.12 -17.28
N ASN A 62 18.91 -1.91 -16.00
CA ASN A 62 18.03 -2.81 -15.27
C ASN A 62 16.60 -2.76 -15.83
N ALA A 63 16.25 -3.73 -16.68
CA ALA A 63 14.97 -3.79 -17.38
C ALA A 63 13.78 -3.81 -16.40
N ARG A 64 13.92 -4.52 -15.28
CA ARG A 64 12.89 -4.59 -14.23
C ARG A 64 12.64 -3.21 -13.62
N ALA A 65 13.67 -2.53 -13.13
CA ALA A 65 13.52 -1.21 -12.54
C ALA A 65 13.00 -0.17 -13.55
N TRP A 66 13.49 -0.22 -14.78
CA TRP A 66 13.01 0.64 -15.87
C TRP A 66 11.51 0.44 -16.15
N LEU A 67 11.05 -0.81 -16.27
CA LEU A 67 9.63 -1.11 -16.48
C LEU A 67 8.75 -0.70 -15.30
N LEU A 68 9.17 -1.00 -14.08
CA LEU A 68 8.41 -0.60 -12.89
C LEU A 68 8.33 0.93 -12.72
N ALA A 69 9.34 1.67 -13.18
CA ALA A 69 9.26 3.13 -13.26
C ALA A 69 8.19 3.59 -14.26
N ILE A 70 8.07 2.95 -15.42
CA ILE A 70 7.02 3.24 -16.41
C ILE A 70 5.62 2.94 -15.84
N VAL A 71 5.47 1.82 -15.13
CA VAL A 71 4.22 1.43 -14.45
C VAL A 71 3.81 2.51 -13.43
N ARG A 72 4.72 2.89 -12.52
CA ARG A 72 4.46 3.92 -11.52
C ARG A 72 4.06 5.26 -12.17
N ASN A 73 4.78 5.68 -13.20
CA ASN A 73 4.50 6.95 -13.89
C ASN A 73 3.16 6.92 -14.63
N THR A 74 2.78 5.76 -15.17
CA THR A 74 1.48 5.56 -15.81
C THR A 74 0.36 5.69 -14.80
N TRP A 75 0.48 5.02 -13.65
CA TRP A 75 -0.46 5.18 -12.53
C TRP A 75 -0.55 6.64 -12.04
N LEU A 76 0.59 7.31 -11.81
CA LEU A 76 0.60 8.70 -11.35
C LEU A 76 -0.09 9.65 -12.32
N THR A 77 0.09 9.43 -13.63
CA THR A 77 -0.56 10.23 -14.67
C THR A 77 -2.08 10.07 -14.60
N GLU A 78 -2.57 8.84 -14.52
CA GLU A 78 -4.01 8.57 -14.41
C GLU A 78 -4.59 9.06 -13.09
N TRP A 79 -3.88 8.88 -11.99
CA TRP A 79 -4.29 9.38 -10.68
C TRP A 79 -4.42 10.91 -10.69
N ARG A 80 -3.42 11.63 -11.19
CA ARG A 80 -3.48 13.11 -11.32
C ARG A 80 -4.65 13.54 -12.19
N ARG A 81 -4.86 12.89 -13.35
CA ARG A 81 -5.98 13.20 -14.24
C ARG A 81 -7.34 13.01 -13.55
N ARG A 82 -7.50 11.97 -12.73
CA ARG A 82 -8.73 11.72 -11.96
C ARG A 82 -8.90 12.74 -10.82
N SER A 83 -7.83 13.10 -10.12
CA SER A 83 -7.84 14.11 -9.05
C SER A 83 -8.13 15.52 -9.59
N ASP A 84 -7.51 15.92 -10.69
CA ASP A 84 -7.75 17.22 -11.33
C ASP A 84 -9.18 17.34 -11.88
N ALA A 85 -9.73 16.23 -12.40
CA ALA A 85 -11.13 16.15 -12.81
C ALA A 85 -12.12 16.22 -11.62
N ALA A 86 -11.68 15.81 -10.43
CA ALA A 86 -12.48 15.84 -9.21
C ALA A 86 -12.42 17.20 -8.48
N ASP A 87 -11.26 17.87 -8.45
CA ASP A 87 -11.02 19.03 -7.58
C ASP A 87 -10.50 20.31 -8.29
N GLY A 88 -10.11 20.29 -9.56
CA GLY A 88 -9.75 21.51 -10.31
C GLY A 88 -8.56 22.34 -9.79
N THR A 89 -7.77 21.84 -8.82
CA THR A 89 -6.59 22.53 -8.26
C THR A 89 -5.30 21.73 -8.40
N PRO A 90 -4.15 22.34 -8.78
CA PRO A 90 -2.86 21.64 -8.92
C PRO A 90 -2.29 21.23 -7.55
N PHE A 91 -1.74 20.01 -7.47
CA PHE A 91 -1.35 19.37 -6.21
C PHE A 91 0.18 19.31 -5.97
N ASP A 92 0.59 19.46 -4.70
CA ASP A 92 1.96 19.34 -4.16
C ASP A 92 2.21 17.94 -3.56
N GLU A 93 3.11 17.18 -4.20
CA GLU A 93 3.49 15.79 -3.90
C GLU A 93 3.92 15.54 -2.44
N SER A 94 4.22 16.59 -1.67
CA SER A 94 4.64 16.48 -0.27
C SER A 94 3.54 16.61 0.78
N THR A 95 2.34 17.09 0.41
CA THR A 95 1.37 17.62 1.40
C THR A 95 0.04 16.86 1.49
N HIS A 96 -0.36 16.00 0.54
CA HIS A 96 -1.59 15.18 0.71
C HIS A 96 -1.30 13.70 0.81
N GLY A 97 -1.59 13.17 2.00
CA GLY A 97 -1.69 11.74 2.26
C GLY A 97 -2.81 11.15 1.42
N LEU A 98 -2.43 10.42 0.38
CA LEU A 98 -3.29 9.59 -0.43
C LEU A 98 -3.88 8.45 0.43
N HIS A 99 -5.11 8.63 0.91
CA HIS A 99 -5.91 7.56 1.48
C HIS A 99 -6.60 6.79 0.36
N GLY A 100 -5.96 5.73 -0.13
CA GLY A 100 -6.62 4.78 -1.02
C GLY A 100 -7.69 4.02 -0.24
N GLU A 101 -8.94 4.06 -0.71
CA GLU A 101 -10.04 3.31 -0.10
C GLU A 101 -9.72 1.81 -0.04
N GLY A 102 -9.92 1.24 1.16
CA GLY A 102 -9.44 -0.08 1.53
C GLY A 102 -10.32 -1.19 0.98
N HIS A 103 -9.75 -1.98 0.07
CA HIS A 103 -9.69 -3.44 0.04
C HIS A 103 -9.10 -3.84 -1.32
N LEU A 104 -8.03 -4.64 -1.35
CA LEU A 104 -7.33 -5.05 -2.58
C LEU A 104 -7.71 -6.50 -2.96
N PRO A 105 -8.90 -6.80 -3.54
CA PRO A 105 -9.32 -8.17 -3.85
C PRO A 105 -8.39 -8.87 -4.87
N GLY A 106 -8.10 -10.17 -4.67
CA GLY A 106 -7.46 -11.02 -5.69
C GLY A 106 -6.00 -11.45 -5.44
N TRP A 107 -5.44 -11.22 -4.25
CA TRP A 107 -4.13 -11.78 -3.87
C TRP A 107 -4.32 -13.09 -3.11
N ASP A 108 -4.86 -14.12 -3.78
CA ASP A 108 -5.02 -15.45 -3.20
C ASP A 108 -4.22 -16.48 -4.00
N ASP A 109 -2.89 -16.39 -3.95
CA ASP A 109 -2.04 -17.50 -4.38
C ASP A 109 -2.03 -18.57 -3.29
N ALA A 110 -3.04 -19.43 -3.30
CA ALA A 110 -3.11 -20.59 -2.43
C ALA A 110 -2.09 -21.65 -2.90
N ALA A 111 -0.99 -21.79 -2.15
CA ALA A 111 -0.12 -22.96 -2.27
C ALA A 111 -0.84 -24.24 -1.83
N PRO A 112 -0.45 -25.44 -2.29
CA PRO A 112 -1.01 -26.70 -1.79
C PRO A 112 -0.73 -26.87 -0.28
N GLY A 113 -1.75 -27.14 0.52
CA GLY A 113 -1.64 -27.31 1.98
C GLY A 113 -2.94 -27.79 2.62
N ASP A 114 -2.89 -28.08 3.92
CA ASP A 114 -4.07 -28.40 4.74
C ASP A 114 -5.09 -27.25 4.67
N PRO A 115 -6.37 -27.49 4.33
CA PRO A 115 -7.41 -26.46 4.22
C PRO A 115 -7.48 -25.50 5.41
N GLU A 116 -7.27 -25.98 6.64
CA GLU A 116 -7.29 -25.13 7.83
C GLU A 116 -6.10 -24.18 7.88
N MET A 117 -4.89 -24.68 7.58
CA MET A 117 -3.69 -23.84 7.48
C MET A 117 -3.78 -22.83 6.34
N LEU A 118 -4.41 -23.19 5.22
CA LEU A 118 -4.62 -22.27 4.10
C LEU A 118 -5.59 -21.14 4.46
N ALA A 119 -6.65 -21.43 5.22
CA ALA A 119 -7.58 -20.41 5.71
C ALA A 119 -6.88 -19.43 6.66
N VAL A 120 -6.13 -19.91 7.64
CA VAL A 120 -5.39 -19.05 8.58
C VAL A 120 -4.38 -18.16 7.84
N ARG A 121 -3.61 -18.73 6.90
CA ARG A 121 -2.66 -17.95 6.09
C ARG A 121 -3.35 -16.89 5.27
N ARG A 122 -4.50 -17.20 4.66
CA ARG A 122 -5.29 -16.24 3.88
C ARG A 122 -5.75 -15.07 4.76
N ASP A 123 -6.20 -15.35 5.97
CA ASP A 123 -6.67 -14.33 6.90
C ASP A 123 -5.54 -13.41 7.40
N GLU A 124 -4.33 -13.97 7.60
CA GLU A 124 -3.12 -13.21 7.94
C GLU A 124 -2.65 -12.35 6.76
N CYS A 125 -2.60 -12.91 5.55
CA CYS A 125 -2.26 -12.18 4.33
C CYS A 125 -3.25 -11.03 4.08
N ALA A 126 -4.56 -11.29 4.23
CA ALA A 126 -5.59 -10.27 4.12
C ALA A 126 -5.40 -9.16 5.16
N LEU A 127 -5.05 -9.50 6.41
CA LEU A 127 -4.79 -8.51 7.46
C LEU A 127 -3.61 -7.59 7.13
N VAL A 128 -2.48 -8.17 6.72
CA VAL A 128 -1.30 -7.37 6.32
C VAL A 128 -1.63 -6.51 5.10
N ARG A 129 -2.40 -7.07 4.16
CA ARG A 129 -2.77 -6.37 2.95
C ARG A 129 -3.64 -5.15 3.23
N ASP A 130 -4.67 -5.34 4.06
CA ASP A 130 -5.58 -4.28 4.46
C ASP A 130 -4.85 -3.23 5.30
N ALA A 131 -3.92 -3.64 6.17
CA ALA A 131 -3.07 -2.72 6.92
C ALA A 131 -2.19 -1.85 5.98
N LEU A 132 -1.52 -2.46 5.00
CA LEU A 132 -0.76 -1.73 3.97
C LEU A 132 -1.63 -0.73 3.20
N ALA A 133 -2.89 -1.08 2.93
CA ALA A 133 -3.85 -0.22 2.25
C ALA A 133 -4.23 1.05 3.06
N THR A 134 -3.94 1.10 4.37
CA THR A 134 -4.16 2.31 5.19
C THR A 134 -2.99 3.29 5.16
N LEU A 135 -1.81 2.85 4.73
CA LEU A 135 -0.61 3.69 4.69
C LEU A 135 -0.67 4.69 3.53
N PRO A 136 -0.16 5.93 3.70
CA PRO A 136 0.04 6.85 2.58
C PRO A 136 0.89 6.22 1.48
N VAL A 137 0.54 6.52 0.21
CA VAL A 137 1.17 5.88 -0.97
C VAL A 137 2.69 5.96 -0.95
N VAL A 138 3.27 7.10 -0.57
CA VAL A 138 4.74 7.29 -0.55
C VAL A 138 5.50 6.31 0.35
N TYR A 139 4.83 5.77 1.37
CA TYR A 139 5.39 4.73 2.25
C TYR A 139 5.03 3.33 1.75
N ARG A 140 3.81 3.16 1.24
CA ARG A 140 3.33 1.89 0.69
C ARG A 140 4.15 1.47 -0.53
N GLU A 141 4.40 2.37 -1.48
CA GLU A 141 5.12 2.07 -2.71
C GLU A 141 6.54 1.55 -2.43
N VAL A 142 7.26 2.18 -1.50
CA VAL A 142 8.63 1.74 -1.17
C VAL A 142 8.63 0.41 -0.41
N LEU A 143 7.62 0.13 0.42
CA LEU A 143 7.48 -1.16 1.10
C LEU A 143 7.20 -2.29 0.12
N VAL A 144 6.28 -2.08 -0.83
CA VAL A 144 5.95 -3.08 -1.85
C VAL A 144 7.19 -3.38 -2.70
N LEU A 145 7.85 -2.34 -3.20
CA LEU A 145 9.05 -2.50 -4.01
C LEU A 145 10.18 -3.20 -3.24
N ARG A 146 10.34 -2.92 -1.95
CA ARG A 146 11.42 -3.50 -1.14
C ARG A 146 11.12 -4.91 -0.66
N GLU A 147 9.97 -5.13 -0.06
CA GLU A 147 9.68 -6.34 0.71
C GLU A 147 8.96 -7.42 -0.14
N MET A 148 8.32 -7.02 -1.25
CA MET A 148 7.57 -7.94 -2.12
C MET A 148 8.30 -8.16 -3.45
N GLU A 149 8.87 -7.09 -4.01
CA GLU A 149 9.59 -7.17 -5.27
C GLU A 149 11.11 -7.31 -5.11
N ASP A 150 11.63 -7.30 -3.88
CA ASP A 150 13.06 -7.43 -3.54
C ASP A 150 13.97 -6.43 -4.28
N MET A 151 13.49 -5.20 -4.49
CA MET A 151 14.28 -4.13 -5.12
C MET A 151 15.37 -3.60 -4.17
N SER A 152 16.54 -3.33 -4.73
CA SER A 152 17.60 -2.57 -4.06
C SER A 152 17.21 -1.10 -3.91
N TYR A 153 17.85 -0.39 -2.98
CA TYR A 153 17.55 1.03 -2.75
C TYR A 153 17.82 1.91 -3.99
N ARG A 154 18.78 1.53 -4.83
CA ARG A 154 19.08 2.25 -6.08
C ARG A 154 18.00 2.02 -7.12
N GLU A 155 17.51 0.80 -7.27
CA GLU A 155 16.39 0.51 -8.18
C GLU A 155 15.11 1.21 -7.72
N ILE A 156 14.84 1.22 -6.41
CA ILE A 156 13.70 1.95 -5.85
C ILE A 156 13.86 3.44 -6.15
N GLU A 157 15.03 4.04 -5.94
CA GLU A 157 15.31 5.43 -6.31
C GLU A 157 14.98 5.71 -7.79
N THR A 158 15.39 4.83 -8.71
CA THR A 158 15.04 4.94 -10.14
C THR A 158 13.53 4.89 -10.38
N ILE A 159 12.82 4.00 -9.67
CA ILE A 159 11.37 3.82 -9.84
C ILE A 159 10.58 5.00 -9.26
N VAL A 160 10.90 5.43 -8.04
CA VAL A 160 10.12 6.45 -7.32
C VAL A 160 10.60 7.88 -7.57
N GLY A 161 11.80 8.07 -8.10
CA GLY A 161 12.36 9.38 -8.43
C GLY A 161 12.83 10.19 -7.21
N VAL A 162 13.15 9.55 -6.08
CA VAL A 162 13.72 10.21 -4.89
C VAL A 162 15.04 9.56 -4.46
N PRO A 163 15.98 10.31 -3.86
CA PRO A 163 17.29 9.78 -3.48
C PRO A 163 17.20 8.56 -2.56
N ALA A 164 18.15 7.62 -2.66
CA ALA A 164 18.21 6.42 -1.80
C ALA A 164 18.13 6.72 -0.29
N GLY A 165 18.69 7.84 0.17
CA GLY A 165 18.54 8.27 1.57
C GLY A 165 17.10 8.57 1.97
N THR A 166 16.32 9.18 1.07
CA THR A 166 14.88 9.39 1.26
C THR A 166 14.14 8.06 1.24
N VAL A 167 14.49 7.14 0.33
CA VAL A 167 13.93 5.77 0.29
C VAL A 167 14.14 5.07 1.64
N MET A 168 15.35 5.10 2.20
CA MET A 168 15.63 4.50 3.51
C MET A 168 14.77 5.11 4.61
N SER A 169 14.63 6.44 4.64
CA SER A 169 13.80 7.12 5.63
C SER A 169 12.31 6.79 5.48
N ARG A 170 11.81 6.66 4.24
CA ARG A 170 10.43 6.26 3.94
C ARG A 170 10.19 4.80 4.34
N LEU A 171 11.13 3.90 4.08
CA LEU A 171 11.05 2.50 4.51
C LEU A 171 11.02 2.39 6.04
N ALA A 172 11.89 3.11 6.74
CA ALA A 172 11.92 3.08 8.21
C ALA A 172 10.57 3.52 8.81
N ARG A 173 10.03 4.65 8.34
CA ARG A 173 8.71 5.13 8.78
C ARG A 173 7.57 4.20 8.34
N GLY A 174 7.60 3.73 7.09
CA GLY A 174 6.61 2.82 6.55
C GLY A 174 6.51 1.52 7.36
N ARG A 175 7.64 0.91 7.75
CA ARG A 175 7.65 -0.28 8.60
C ARG A 175 7.02 -0.03 9.98
N GLN A 176 7.30 1.12 10.59
CA GLN A 176 6.67 1.51 11.86
C GLN A 176 5.16 1.69 11.71
N MET A 177 4.71 2.36 10.64
CA MET A 177 3.28 2.55 10.36
C MET A 177 2.57 1.22 10.10
N LEU A 178 3.19 0.33 9.32
CA LEU A 178 2.64 -1.00 9.03
C LEU A 178 2.52 -1.83 10.30
N ALA A 179 3.56 -1.85 11.14
CA ALA A 179 3.53 -2.56 12.41
C ALA A 179 2.39 -2.05 13.31
N ALA A 180 2.22 -0.73 13.42
CA ALA A 180 1.12 -0.13 14.18
C ALA A 180 -0.26 -0.50 13.61
N ALA A 181 -0.43 -0.44 12.29
CA ALA A 181 -1.68 -0.78 11.62
C ALA A 181 -2.05 -2.26 11.79
N VAL A 182 -1.08 -3.18 11.67
CA VAL A 182 -1.28 -4.61 11.90
C VAL A 182 -1.68 -4.91 13.35
N LEU A 183 -1.04 -4.27 14.33
CA LEU A 183 -1.39 -4.43 15.73
C LEU A 183 -2.81 -3.92 16.04
N ALA A 184 -3.18 -2.76 15.50
CA ALA A 184 -4.53 -2.22 15.65
C ALA A 184 -5.60 -3.13 15.01
N ALA A 185 -5.33 -3.66 13.81
CA ALA A 185 -6.22 -4.59 13.13
C ALA A 185 -6.41 -5.90 13.94
N ARG A 186 -5.33 -6.44 14.51
CA ARG A 186 -5.38 -7.64 15.38
C ARG A 186 -6.18 -7.39 16.65
N ALA A 187 -5.99 -6.24 17.30
CA ALA A 187 -6.76 -5.88 18.50
C ALA A 187 -8.26 -5.78 18.21
N THR A 188 -8.63 -5.25 17.04
CA THR A 188 -10.03 -5.14 16.61
C THR A 188 -10.66 -6.52 16.37
N ARG A 189 -9.93 -7.46 15.74
CA ARG A 189 -10.41 -8.84 15.53
C ARG A 189 -10.51 -9.63 16.83
N GLY A 190 -9.50 -9.54 17.71
CA GLY A 190 -9.49 -10.23 19.00
C GLY A 190 -10.56 -9.71 19.98
N GLY A 191 -11.04 -8.49 19.80
CA GLY A 191 -12.17 -7.94 20.56
C GLY A 191 -13.56 -8.41 20.09
N GLN A 192 -13.67 -9.06 18.92
CA GLN A 192 -14.94 -9.62 18.43
C GLN A 192 -15.16 -11.09 18.84
N GLU A 193 -14.16 -11.76 19.41
CA GLU A 193 -14.25 -13.12 19.94
C GLU A 193 -14.46 -13.14 21.46
N THR A 194 -15.55 -12.54 21.98
CA THR A 194 -16.28 -12.91 23.23
C THR A 194 -17.45 -11.92 23.45
N PRO A 195 -18.68 -12.36 23.83
CA PRO A 195 -19.00 -13.57 24.61
C PRO A 195 -20.05 -14.49 23.93
N THR A 196 -19.70 -15.76 23.69
CA THR A 196 -20.72 -16.83 23.62
C THR A 196 -20.92 -17.42 25.00
N SER A 197 -22.19 -17.48 25.39
CA SER A 197 -22.74 -17.87 26.69
C SER A 197 -22.11 -19.13 27.32
N GLY A 198 -21.76 -19.01 28.60
CA GLY A 198 -21.42 -20.12 29.46
C GLY A 198 -21.63 -19.76 30.93
N ASP A 199 -22.69 -20.30 31.52
CA ASP A 199 -22.99 -20.37 32.95
C ASP A 199 -23.52 -19.10 33.65
N ALA A 200 -24.79 -18.79 33.38
CA ALA A 200 -25.65 -18.11 34.35
C ALA A 200 -26.01 -19.09 35.48
N ARG A 201 -25.06 -19.41 36.35
CA ARG A 201 -25.37 -19.91 37.70
C ARG A 201 -25.45 -18.72 38.65
N SER A 202 -26.69 -18.39 38.96
CA SER A 202 -27.14 -17.75 40.18
C SER A 202 -26.18 -17.99 41.34
N THR A 203 -25.46 -16.96 41.78
CA THR A 203 -25.13 -16.82 43.19
C THR A 203 -25.30 -15.36 43.57
N SER A 204 -26.42 -15.12 44.25
CA SER A 204 -26.76 -13.90 44.95
C SER A 204 -25.65 -13.57 45.96
N ALA A 205 -24.91 -12.49 45.74
CA ALA A 205 -24.17 -11.81 46.79
C ALA A 205 -24.64 -10.36 46.83
N GLN A 206 -25.42 -10.07 47.87
CA GLN A 206 -25.91 -8.75 48.20
C GLN A 206 -24.73 -7.81 48.47
N VAL A 207 -24.70 -6.67 47.80
CA VAL A 207 -23.99 -5.48 48.28
C VAL A 207 -24.91 -4.29 48.13
N THR A 208 -25.51 -3.91 49.25
CA THR A 208 -26.31 -2.68 49.44
C THR A 208 -25.37 -1.55 49.88
N PRO A 209 -25.63 -0.29 49.51
CA PRO A 209 -24.61 0.72 49.25
C PRO A 209 -24.34 1.62 50.46
N LEU A 210 -23.19 2.30 50.47
CA LEU A 210 -22.96 3.46 51.33
C LEU A 210 -22.77 4.71 50.48
N ALA A 211 -23.83 5.52 50.42
CA ALA A 211 -23.77 6.88 49.94
C ALA A 211 -23.04 7.78 50.94
N ARG A 212 -22.16 8.67 50.47
CA ARG A 212 -21.97 9.99 51.07
C ARG A 212 -21.76 11.05 49.98
N HIS A 213 -22.78 11.89 49.86
CA HIS A 213 -22.71 13.23 49.29
C HIS A 213 -21.69 14.09 50.05
N THR A 214 -20.96 14.95 49.33
CA THR A 214 -20.85 16.39 49.67
C THR A 214 -20.70 17.20 48.38
N ARG A 215 -21.50 18.26 48.26
CA ARG A 215 -21.49 19.27 47.20
C ARG A 215 -20.35 20.29 47.40
N LEU A 216 -19.90 20.87 46.26
CA LEU A 216 -19.28 22.18 45.95
C LEU A 216 -19.33 23.30 47.03
N PRO A 217 -18.48 24.38 46.99
CA PRO A 217 -18.25 25.21 45.79
C PRO A 217 -16.91 26.02 45.63
N LEU A 218 -16.74 26.51 44.39
CA LEU A 218 -16.26 27.84 43.90
C LEU A 218 -15.17 28.65 44.63
N ASP A 219 -14.19 29.07 43.81
CA ASP A 219 -13.80 30.47 43.50
C ASP A 219 -12.38 30.96 43.83
N GLY A 220 -11.82 31.67 42.85
CA GLY A 220 -10.92 32.82 43.01
C GLY A 220 -9.45 32.60 43.40
N THR A 221 -8.52 32.94 42.50
CA THR A 221 -7.90 34.30 42.44
C THR A 221 -6.53 34.30 41.74
N ARG A 222 -6.48 35.02 40.61
CA ARG A 222 -5.48 35.95 40.05
C ARG A 222 -3.99 35.98 40.52
N ARG A 223 -3.19 36.46 39.55
CA ARG A 223 -1.88 37.19 39.58
C ARG A 223 -0.64 36.30 39.67
N GLY A 224 0.42 36.50 38.88
CA GLY A 224 0.79 37.50 37.88
C GLY A 224 2.33 37.50 37.67
N GLY A 225 2.81 38.20 36.63
CA GLY A 225 4.24 38.48 36.34
C GLY A 225 4.65 37.99 34.93
N ARG A 226 4.94 38.79 33.89
CA ARG A 226 6.02 39.82 33.71
C ARG A 226 7.40 39.25 34.08
N ASP A 227 8.49 39.40 33.33
CA ASP A 227 8.91 40.20 32.18
C ASP A 227 10.09 39.45 31.50
N GLU A 228 10.57 39.98 30.37
CA GLU A 228 11.76 39.63 29.54
C GLU A 228 11.61 38.59 28.41
#